data_AF-C9L7M4-F1
#
_entry.id   AF-C9L7M4-F1
#
_cell.length_a   1.000
_cell.length_b   1.000
_cell.length_c   1.000
_cell.angle_alpha   90.00
_cell.angle_beta   90.00
_cell.angle_gamma   90.00
#
_symmetry.space_group_name_H-M   'P 1'
#
loop_
_entity.id
_entity.type
_entity.pdbx_description
1 polymer ?
#
loop_
_entity_poly.entity_id
_entity_poly.type
_entity_poly.pdbx_seq_one_letter_code
_entity_poly.pdbx_strand_id
1 'polypeptide(L)'
;MESNMKSLLSSLEKDSENIKAYKIQLIHELSVADQKITDIYHYIEFHPLNACQGYKMAKLLQDTLKERREIKNELEILGQIYGFNLKSIANGKLEKASKTKQKKYKPRILKELFE
;
A
#
# COMPACT_ATOMS: atom_id res chain seq x y z
N MET A 1 -21.09 -36.11 3.50
CA MET A 1 -19.92 -35.44 4.12
C MET A 1 -18.95 -34.84 3.09
N GLU A 2 -18.67 -35.51 1.96
CA GLU A 2 -17.81 -34.95 0.88
C GLU A 2 -18.26 -33.58 0.35
N SER A 3 -19.57 -33.32 0.33
CA SER A 3 -20.15 -32.08 -0.18
C SER A 3 -19.74 -30.81 0.60
N ASN A 4 -19.41 -30.91 1.89
CA ASN A 4 -19.05 -29.74 2.72
C ASN A 4 -17.54 -29.45 2.67
N MET A 5 -16.70 -30.47 2.54
CA MET A 5 -15.25 -30.25 2.37
C MET A 5 -14.94 -29.62 1.01
N LYS A 6 -15.62 -30.08 -0.05
CA LYS A 6 -15.46 -29.53 -1.40
C LYS A 6 -15.88 -28.06 -1.47
N SER A 7 -16.97 -27.67 -0.81
CA SER A 7 -17.42 -26.26 -0.80
C SER A 7 -16.42 -25.36 -0.08
N LEU A 8 -15.86 -25.78 1.06
CA LEU A 8 -14.83 -25.03 1.79
C LEU A 8 -13.54 -24.84 0.98
N LEU A 9 -13.11 -25.87 0.24
CA LEU A 9 -11.96 -25.75 -0.64
C LEU A 9 -12.23 -24.77 -1.79
N SER A 10 -13.41 -24.86 -2.42
CA SER A 10 -13.76 -23.93 -3.50
C SER A 10 -13.86 -22.47 -3.06
N SER A 11 -14.34 -22.21 -1.83
CA SER A 11 -14.39 -20.85 -1.31
C SER A 11 -12.99 -20.32 -1.02
N LEU A 12 -12.11 -21.16 -0.47
CA LEU A 12 -10.73 -20.79 -0.20
C LEU A 12 -9.95 -20.49 -1.49
N GLU A 13 -10.14 -21.28 -2.56
CA GLU A 13 -9.56 -21.02 -3.87
C GLU A 13 -10.02 -19.67 -4.42
N LYS A 14 -11.32 -19.40 -4.37
CA LYS A 14 -11.90 -18.13 -4.81
C LYS A 14 -11.37 -16.94 -4.02
N ASP A 15 -11.27 -17.05 -2.70
CA ASP A 15 -10.74 -15.97 -1.85
C ASP A 15 -9.26 -15.73 -2.14
N SER A 16 -8.48 -16.79 -2.41
CA SER A 16 -7.08 -16.69 -2.82
C SER A 16 -6.94 -15.97 -4.17
N GLU A 17 -7.80 -16.26 -5.14
CA GLU A 17 -7.85 -15.56 -6.43
C GLU A 17 -8.18 -14.08 -6.26
N ASN A 18 -9.16 -13.76 -5.43
CA ASN A 18 -9.54 -12.38 -5.12
C ASN A 18 -8.38 -11.60 -4.49
N ILE A 19 -7.68 -12.21 -3.52
CA ILE A 19 -6.50 -11.61 -2.88
C ILE A 19 -5.38 -11.36 -3.90
N LYS A 20 -5.17 -12.30 -4.83
CA LYS A 20 -4.19 -12.16 -5.91
C LYS A 20 -4.56 -11.01 -6.86
N ALA A 21 -5.82 -10.92 -7.29
CA ALA A 21 -6.30 -9.84 -8.15
C ALA A 21 -6.14 -8.48 -7.46
N TYR A 22 -6.52 -8.40 -6.19
CA TYR A 22 -6.37 -7.19 -5.38
C TYR A 22 -4.91 -6.74 -5.26
N LYS A 23 -3.98 -7.67 -5.04
CA LYS A 23 -2.54 -7.37 -5.05
C LYS A 23 -2.09 -6.77 -6.37
N ILE A 24 -2.53 -7.32 -7.50
CA ILE A 24 -2.16 -6.82 -8.84
C ILE A 24 -2.67 -5.38 -9.02
N GLN A 25 -3.91 -5.12 -8.61
CA GLN A 25 -4.49 -3.78 -8.62
C GLN A 25 -3.65 -2.80 -7.78
N LEU A 26 -3.30 -3.14 -6.54
CA LEU A 26 -2.48 -2.28 -5.68
C LEU A 26 -1.08 -2.01 -6.27
N ILE A 27 -0.47 -2.99 -6.94
CA ILE A 27 0.82 -2.78 -7.64
C ILE A 27 0.67 -1.77 -8.78
N HIS A 28 -0.42 -1.86 -9.55
CA HIS A 28 -0.72 -0.91 -10.60
C HIS A 28 -0.96 0.50 -10.03
N GLU A 29 -1.78 0.63 -8.99
CA GLU A 29 -2.05 1.91 -8.33
C GLU A 29 -0.78 2.53 -7.73
N LEU A 30 0.11 1.72 -7.16
CA LEU A 30 1.41 2.17 -6.67
C LEU A 30 2.25 2.78 -7.80
N SER A 31 2.30 2.10 -8.96
CA SER A 31 3.01 2.60 -10.15
C SER A 31 2.43 3.93 -10.64
N VAL A 32 1.10 4.05 -10.68
CA VAL A 32 0.42 5.30 -11.04
C VAL A 32 0.77 6.42 -10.05
N ALA A 33 0.78 6.15 -8.75
CA ALA A 33 1.17 7.14 -7.75
C ALA A 33 2.65 7.56 -7.88
N ASP A 34 3.55 6.64 -8.19
CA ASP A 34 4.97 6.94 -8.46
C ASP A 34 5.14 7.81 -9.72
N GLN A 35 4.35 7.56 -10.77
CA GLN A 35 4.33 8.40 -11.98
C GLN A 35 3.82 9.81 -11.68
N LYS A 36 2.68 9.94 -10.96
CA LYS A 36 2.16 11.25 -10.51
C LYS A 36 3.22 12.05 -9.74
N ILE A 37 3.94 11.42 -8.82
CA ILE A 37 5.02 12.08 -8.04
C ILE A 37 6.13 12.58 -8.97
N THR A 38 6.53 11.75 -9.94
CA THR A 38 7.56 12.10 -10.93
C THR A 38 7.13 13.29 -11.77
N ASP A 39 5.88 13.32 -12.24
CA ASP A 39 5.32 14.44 -12.99
C ASP A 39 5.32 15.74 -12.17
N ILE A 40 4.92 15.66 -10.89
CA ILE A 40 4.94 16.83 -10.00
C ILE A 40 6.38 17.35 -9.80
N TYR A 41 7.36 16.46 -9.63
CA TYR A 41 8.76 16.86 -9.51
C TYR A 41 9.27 17.54 -10.78
N HIS A 42 9.01 16.96 -11.96
CA HIS A 42 9.40 17.58 -13.22
C HIS A 42 8.68 18.90 -13.45
N TYR A 43 7.41 19.02 -13.07
CA TYR A 43 6.69 20.29 -13.17
C TYR A 43 7.38 21.38 -12.33
N ILE A 44 7.75 21.07 -11.09
CA ILE A 44 8.49 21.98 -10.20
C ILE A 44 9.88 22.30 -10.75
N GLU A 45 10.56 21.34 -11.36
CA GLU A 45 11.91 21.48 -11.93
C GLU A 45 11.92 22.42 -13.15
N PHE A 46 10.96 22.29 -14.06
CA PHE A 46 10.97 23.00 -15.34
C PHE A 46 10.21 24.32 -15.35
N HIS A 47 9.44 24.64 -14.30
CA HIS A 47 8.62 25.85 -14.25
C HIS A 47 8.96 26.71 -13.03
N PRO A 48 9.33 27.99 -13.21
CA PRO A 48 9.49 28.90 -12.08
C PRO A 48 8.12 29.13 -11.43
N LEU A 49 8.01 28.81 -10.14
CA LEU A 49 6.77 28.91 -9.38
C LEU A 49 6.82 30.11 -8.43
N ASN A 50 5.74 30.88 -8.39
CA ASN A 50 5.52 31.81 -7.29
C ASN A 50 5.07 31.06 -6.02
N ALA A 51 5.02 31.74 -4.88
CA ALA A 51 4.67 31.13 -3.59
C ALA A 51 3.31 30.40 -3.60
N CYS A 52 2.30 30.95 -4.26
CA CYS A 52 0.97 30.34 -4.37
C CYS A 52 1.02 29.05 -5.20
N GLN A 53 1.71 29.07 -6.34
CA GLN A 53 1.89 27.89 -7.19
C GLN A 53 2.73 26.82 -6.49
N GLY A 54 3.80 27.22 -5.79
CA GLY A 54 4.64 26.32 -5.00
C GLY A 54 3.85 25.61 -3.92
N TYR A 55 3.01 26.32 -3.16
CA TYR A 55 2.13 25.72 -2.16
C TYR A 55 1.14 24.72 -2.79
N LYS A 56 0.53 25.07 -3.93
CA LYS A 56 -0.37 24.15 -4.65
C LYS A 56 0.32 22.85 -5.03
N MET A 57 1.54 22.92 -5.56
CA MET A 57 2.32 21.72 -5.93
C MET A 57 2.76 20.92 -4.71
N ALA A 58 3.20 21.57 -3.63
CA ALA A 58 3.56 20.90 -2.39
C ALA A 58 2.35 20.18 -1.76
N LYS A 59 1.16 20.80 -1.81
CA LYS A 59 -0.08 20.19 -1.32
C LYS A 59 -0.48 18.98 -2.16
N LEU A 60 -0.44 19.11 -3.48
CA LEU A 60 -0.69 18.00 -4.40
C LEU A 60 0.28 16.83 -4.15
N LEU A 61 1.57 17.12 -4.04
CA LEU A 61 2.60 16.12 -3.72
C LEU A 61 2.32 15.44 -2.38
N GLN A 62 1.98 16.20 -1.35
CA GLN A 62 1.66 15.64 -0.03
C GLN A 62 0.47 14.65 -0.12
N ASP A 63 -0.58 15.01 -0.84
CA ASP A 63 -1.77 14.18 -0.95
C ASP A 63 -1.48 12.91 -1.77
N THR A 64 -0.71 12.99 -2.85
CA THR A 64 -0.24 11.81 -3.60
C THR A 64 0.69 10.92 -2.77
N LEU A 65 1.56 11.49 -1.93
CA LEU A 65 2.43 10.72 -1.04
C LEU A 65 1.64 9.98 0.05
N LYS A 66 0.51 10.52 0.51
CA LYS A 66 -0.40 9.84 1.45
C LYS A 66 -1.11 8.66 0.78
N GLU A 67 -1.72 8.89 -0.40
CA GLU A 67 -2.34 7.83 -1.24
C GLU A 67 -1.34 6.68 -1.44
N ARG A 68 -0.12 7.02 -1.87
CA ARG A 68 0.96 6.04 -2.05
C ARG A 68 1.29 5.26 -0.76
N ARG A 69 1.29 5.92 0.39
CA ARG A 69 1.63 5.27 1.67
C ARG A 69 0.55 4.29 2.10
N GLU A 70 -0.72 4.60 1.85
CA GLU A 70 -1.85 3.71 2.11
C GLU A 70 -1.72 2.42 1.29
N ILE A 71 -1.50 2.54 -0.02
CA ILE A 71 -1.26 1.39 -0.91
C ILE A 71 -0.09 0.52 -0.41
N LYS A 72 1.03 1.14 0.00
CA LYS A 72 2.19 0.40 0.54
C LYS A 72 1.90 -0.29 1.88
N ASN A 73 1.02 0.27 2.71
CA ASN A 73 0.61 -0.38 3.96
C ASN A 73 -0.17 -1.67 3.64
N GLU A 74 -1.08 -1.61 2.67
CA GLU A 74 -1.87 -2.78 2.28
C GLU A 74 -1.04 -3.87 1.62
N LEU A 75 -0.12 -3.50 0.73
CA LEU A 75 0.84 -4.44 0.14
C LEU A 75 1.72 -5.11 1.20
N GLU A 76 2.06 -4.40 2.28
CA GLU A 76 2.80 -4.97 3.40
C GLU A 76 1.97 -6.01 4.17
N ILE A 77 0.69 -5.72 4.44
CA ILE A 77 -0.24 -6.68 5.06
C ILE A 77 -0.38 -7.92 4.18
N LEU A 78 -0.59 -7.74 2.87
CA LEU A 78 -0.66 -8.84 1.92
C LEU A 78 0.63 -9.67 1.93
N GLY A 79 1.79 -9.00 1.93
CA GLY A 79 3.09 -9.66 2.03
C GLY A 79 3.23 -10.57 3.26
N GLN A 80 2.68 -10.15 4.40
CA GLN A 80 2.63 -10.99 5.61
C GLN A 80 1.72 -12.21 5.41
N ILE A 81 0.53 -12.00 4.85
CA ILE A 81 -0.48 -13.06 4.63
C ILE A 81 0.05 -14.16 3.71
N TYR A 82 0.77 -13.81 2.64
CA TYR A 82 1.39 -14.81 1.74
C TYR A 82 2.41 -15.71 2.45
N GLY A 83 2.95 -15.30 3.59
CA GLY A 83 3.85 -16.12 4.42
C GLY A 83 3.13 -17.03 5.43
N PHE A 84 1.80 -16.98 5.52
CA PHE A 84 1.05 -17.77 6.49
C PHE A 84 0.66 -19.15 5.94
N ASN A 85 0.65 -20.14 6.83
CA ASN A 85 0.04 -21.44 6.58
C ASN A 85 -1.36 -21.52 7.22
N LEU A 86 -2.14 -22.53 6.83
CA LEU A 86 -3.50 -22.77 7.35
C LEU A 86 -3.57 -22.79 8.88
N LYS A 87 -2.60 -23.42 9.55
CA LYS A 87 -2.53 -23.44 11.02
C LYS A 87 -2.37 -22.04 11.61
N SER A 88 -1.55 -21.20 10.98
CA SER A 88 -1.35 -19.80 11.39
C SER A 88 -2.62 -18.97 11.19
N ILE A 89 -3.33 -19.19 10.09
CA ILE A 89 -4.61 -18.53 9.79
C ILE A 89 -5.65 -18.90 10.85
N ALA A 90 -5.80 -20.21 11.14
CA ALA A 90 -6.73 -20.71 12.16
C ALA A 90 -6.44 -20.14 13.56
N ASN A 91 -5.17 -19.81 13.85
CA ASN A 91 -4.75 -19.18 15.12
C ASN A 91 -4.92 -17.65 15.14
N GLY A 92 -5.70 -17.07 14.22
CA GLY A 92 -6.05 -15.65 14.22
C GLY A 92 -4.93 -14.71 13.73
N LYS A 93 -3.91 -15.20 13.02
CA LYS A 93 -2.84 -14.31 12.50
C LYS A 93 -3.34 -13.30 11.47
N LEU A 94 -4.43 -13.58 10.76
CA LEU A 94 -5.02 -12.63 9.80
C LEU A 94 -5.47 -11.34 10.49
N GLU A 95 -6.16 -11.46 11.63
CA GLU A 95 -6.63 -10.31 12.41
C GLU A 95 -5.46 -9.51 13.01
N LYS A 96 -4.38 -10.19 13.40
CA LYS A 96 -3.16 -9.52 13.86
C LYS A 96 -2.47 -8.75 12.74
N ALA A 97 -2.44 -9.32 11.54
CA ALA A 97 -1.85 -8.67 10.37
C ALA A 97 -2.63 -7.39 10.00
N SER A 98 -3.97 -7.43 10.01
CA SER A 98 -4.80 -6.25 9.73
C SER A 98 -4.65 -5.12 10.76
N LYS A 99 -4.28 -5.46 12.01
CA LYS A 99 -4.00 -4.50 13.09
C LYS A 99 -2.56 -3.97 13.11
N THR A 100 -1.72 -4.36 12.15
CA THR A 100 -0.32 -3.90 12.11
C THR A 100 -0.27 -2.37 11.99
N LYS A 101 0.42 -1.73 12.94
CA LYS A 101 0.56 -0.27 12.94
C LYS A 101 1.33 0.18 11.70
N GLN A 102 0.85 1.25 11.07
CA GLN A 102 1.53 1.87 9.95
C GLN A 102 2.96 2.27 10.35
N LYS A 103 3.93 2.05 9.45
CA LYS A 103 5.34 2.38 9.71
C LYS A 103 5.52 3.88 9.89
N LYS A 104 6.16 4.26 11.00
CA LYS A 104 6.69 5.62 11.17
C LYS A 104 7.92 5.79 10.29
N TYR A 105 8.03 6.95 9.64
CA TYR A 105 9.21 7.27 8.83
C TYR A 105 10.44 7.46 9.73
N LYS A 106 11.59 6.97 9.27
CA LYS A 106 12.90 7.23 9.89
C LYS A 106 13.73 8.06 8.90
N PRO A 107 14.08 9.31 9.22
CA PRO A 107 14.87 10.15 8.32
C PRO A 107 16.25 9.54 8.07
N ARG A 108 16.75 9.71 6.84
CA ARG A 108 18.03 9.17 6.39
C ARG A 108 19.14 10.23 6.37
N ILE A 109 18.85 11.36 5.73
CA ILE A 109 19.80 12.45 5.48
C ILE A 109 19.38 13.68 6.28
N LEU A 110 18.23 14.27 5.92
CA LEU A 110 17.66 15.45 6.57
C LEU A 110 16.94 15.06 7.88
N LYS A 111 17.71 14.81 8.93
CA LYS A 111 17.19 14.37 10.23
C LYS A 111 16.59 15.53 11.01
N GLU A 112 17.18 16.71 10.88
CA GLU A 112 16.79 17.97 11.49
C GLU A 112 15.36 18.41 11.18
N LEU A 113 14.75 17.94 10.08
CA LEU A 113 13.34 18.18 9.77
C LEU A 113 12.36 17.41 10.68
N PHE A 114 12.88 16.48 11.49
CA PHE A 114 12.11 15.55 12.31
C PHE A 114 12.58 15.51 13.78
N GLU A 115 13.42 16.46 14.18
CA GLU A 115 13.89 16.67 15.57
C GLU A 115 12.99 17.63 16.35
#